data_AF-A0ABD3V526-F1
#
_entry.id   AF-A0ABD3V526-F1
#
_cell.length_a   1.000
_cell.length_b   1.000
_cell.length_c   1.000
_cell.angle_alpha   90.00
_cell.angle_beta   90.00
_cell.angle_gamma   90.00
#
_symmetry.space_group_name_H-M   'P 1'
#
loop_
_entity.id
_entity.type
_entity.pdbx_description
1 polymer ?
#
loop_
_entity_poly.entity_id
_entity_poly.type
_entity_poly.pdbx_seq_one_letter_code
_entity_poly.pdbx_strand_id
1 'polypeptide(L)'
;MGSGKGGAEKSAVCGMCGVLLLIFLLIVIICGLGLAKLIIGAVYIENCSSQPKLPVWLIVNACIPTFLSGLSFIFKNYTKGKNRKKSRSSAENVIRIISITSFLFNFAWVIVGSYWVSTVWSRVKYDSCNTCCSGILTDFALSMVIMDWLWLIVFFVLIISSMFVAANSSTTIGQNQDSVFFIKIERTQVP
;
A
#
# COMPACT_ATOMS: atom_id res chain seq x y z
N MET A 1 38.44 14.59 32.66
CA MET A 1 38.11 13.46 31.77
C MET A 1 36.59 13.33 31.72
N GLY A 2 35.98 13.63 30.58
CA GLY A 2 34.51 13.61 30.47
C GLY A 2 34.03 14.32 29.21
N SER A 3 34.43 13.81 28.04
CA SER A 3 33.94 14.27 26.74
C SER A 3 33.74 13.06 25.84
N GLY A 4 32.55 12.90 25.29
CA GLY A 4 32.27 11.81 24.34
C GLY A 4 30.84 11.29 24.26
N LYS A 5 29.82 12.16 24.14
CA LYS A 5 28.43 11.76 23.80
C LYS A 5 27.74 12.70 22.79
N GLY A 6 28.48 13.37 21.91
CA GLY A 6 27.91 14.36 20.97
C GLY A 6 27.85 13.94 19.49
N GLY A 7 28.29 12.74 19.12
CA GLY A 7 28.50 12.36 17.71
C GLY A 7 27.34 11.66 17.01
N ALA A 8 26.43 11.00 17.73
CA ALA A 8 25.41 10.15 17.14
C ALA A 8 24.12 10.89 16.70
N GLU A 9 23.93 12.14 17.12
CA GLU A 9 22.68 12.88 16.94
C GLU A 9 22.60 13.61 15.58
N LYS A 10 23.74 14.01 15.00
CA LYS A 10 23.77 14.78 13.74
C LYS A 10 23.55 13.93 12.48
N SER A 11 23.87 12.63 12.52
CA SER A 11 23.66 11.72 11.37
C SER A 11 22.19 11.34 11.15
N ALA A 12 21.35 11.38 12.19
CA ALA A 12 19.93 11.07 12.09
C ALA A 12 19.12 12.18 11.39
N VAL A 13 19.54 13.45 11.51
CA VAL A 13 18.82 14.61 10.97
C VAL A 13 18.95 14.71 9.44
N CYS A 14 20.10 14.31 8.87
CA CYS A 14 20.32 14.33 7.41
C CYS A 14 19.51 13.22 6.70
N GLY A 15 19.45 12.01 7.28
CA GLY A 15 18.65 10.91 6.73
C GLY A 15 17.14 11.18 6.77
N MET A 16 16.65 11.85 7.82
CA MET A 16 15.23 12.16 7.97
C MET A 16 14.72 13.18 6.93
N CYS A 17 15.55 14.16 6.55
CA CYS A 17 15.19 15.12 5.50
C CYS A 17 15.05 14.46 4.12
N GLY A 18 15.99 13.58 3.76
CA GLY A 18 15.94 12.84 2.49
C GLY A 18 14.73 11.93 2.36
N VAL A 19 14.38 11.20 3.44
CA VAL A 19 13.20 10.32 3.47
C VAL A 19 11.90 11.11 3.34
N LEU A 20 11.78 12.26 4.02
CA LEU A 20 10.58 13.11 3.92
C LEU A 20 10.39 13.67 2.49
N LEU A 21 11.48 14.10 1.86
CA LEU A 21 11.44 14.62 0.48
C LEU A 21 11.04 13.52 -0.51
N LEU A 22 11.59 12.31 -0.34
CA LEU A 22 11.24 11.14 -1.15
C LEU A 22 9.76 10.74 -0.97
N ILE A 23 9.25 10.73 0.27
CA ILE A 23 7.83 10.45 0.55
C ILE A 23 6.95 11.53 -0.10
N PHE A 24 7.31 12.80 0.00
CA PHE A 24 6.55 13.89 -0.60
C PHE A 24 6.47 13.74 -2.13
N LEU A 25 7.60 13.46 -2.79
CA LEU A 25 7.63 13.23 -4.23
C LEU A 25 6.77 12.03 -4.64
N LEU A 26 6.83 10.92 -3.89
CA LEU A 26 5.98 9.75 -4.14
C LEU A 26 4.49 10.10 -4.03
N ILE A 27 4.08 10.88 -3.03
CA ILE A 27 2.69 11.30 -2.86
C ILE A 27 2.23 12.13 -4.07
N VAL A 28 3.03 13.10 -4.51
CA VAL A 28 2.71 13.93 -5.67
C VAL A 28 2.54 13.07 -6.93
N ILE A 29 3.44 12.11 -7.15
CA ILE A 29 3.36 11.19 -8.28
C ILE A 29 2.08 10.34 -8.20
N ILE A 30 1.78 9.72 -7.05
CA ILE A 30 0.59 8.87 -6.87
C ILE A 30 -0.69 9.67 -7.11
N CYS A 31 -0.79 10.88 -6.55
CA CYS A 31 -1.94 11.76 -6.77
C CYS A 31 -2.08 12.16 -8.25
N GLY A 32 -0.97 12.52 -8.90
CA GLY A 32 -0.95 12.86 -10.32
C GLY A 32 -1.40 11.69 -11.21
N LEU A 33 -0.94 10.46 -10.91
CA LEU A 33 -1.36 9.25 -11.61
C LEU A 33 -2.85 8.96 -11.40
N GLY A 34 -3.37 9.17 -10.19
CA GLY A 34 -4.81 9.04 -9.90
C GLY A 34 -5.67 10.00 -10.73
N LEU A 35 -5.25 11.27 -10.83
CA LEU A 35 -5.92 12.27 -11.67
C LEU A 35 -5.81 11.93 -13.15
N ALA A 36 -4.66 11.46 -13.62
CA ALA A 36 -4.48 11.02 -14.99
C ALA A 36 -5.41 9.84 -15.34
N LYS A 37 -5.51 8.84 -14.45
CA LYS A 37 -6.46 7.71 -14.59
C LYS A 37 -7.91 8.22 -14.73
N LEU A 38 -8.30 9.22 -13.95
CA LEU A 38 -9.64 9.83 -14.02
C LEU A 38 -9.88 10.61 -15.32
N ILE A 39 -8.96 11.50 -15.69
CA ILE A 39 -9.13 12.36 -16.88
C ILE A 39 -9.17 11.50 -18.14
N ILE A 40 -8.22 10.57 -18.28
CA ILE A 40 -8.16 9.67 -19.44
C ILE A 40 -9.40 8.75 -19.44
N GLY A 41 -9.81 8.23 -18.28
CA GLY A 41 -11.05 7.46 -18.17
C GLY A 41 -12.29 8.25 -18.63
N ALA A 42 -12.41 9.52 -18.25
CA ALA A 42 -13.55 10.35 -18.62
C ALA A 42 -13.53 10.76 -20.10
N VAL A 43 -12.37 11.18 -20.63
CA VAL A 43 -12.24 11.65 -22.02
C VAL A 43 -12.47 10.53 -23.03
N TYR A 44 -12.08 9.29 -22.70
CA TYR A 44 -12.19 8.15 -23.62
C TYR A 44 -13.44 7.30 -23.41
N ILE A 45 -14.39 7.73 -22.55
CA ILE A 45 -15.62 6.96 -22.31
C ILE A 45 -16.55 6.93 -23.53
N GLU A 46 -16.63 8.04 -24.27
CA GLU A 46 -17.51 8.19 -25.45
C GLU A 46 -16.80 7.78 -26.75
N ASN A 47 -15.46 7.92 -26.78
CA ASN A 47 -14.65 7.71 -27.99
C ASN A 47 -14.33 6.23 -28.28
N CYS A 48 -14.79 5.29 -27.45
CA CYS A 48 -14.45 3.87 -27.58
C CYS A 48 -15.65 2.95 -27.41
N SER A 49 -16.46 2.85 -28.45
CA SER A 49 -17.66 2.00 -28.48
C SER A 49 -17.32 0.50 -28.35
N SER A 50 -16.11 0.09 -28.76
CA SER A 50 -15.70 -1.31 -28.77
C SER A 50 -15.50 -1.88 -27.36
N GLN A 51 -15.05 -1.08 -26.38
CA GLN A 51 -14.84 -1.53 -25.00
C GLN A 51 -15.08 -0.43 -23.95
N PRO A 52 -16.34 -0.15 -23.58
CA PRO A 52 -16.68 0.85 -22.56
C PRO A 52 -16.26 0.45 -21.14
N LYS A 53 -15.78 -0.79 -20.93
CA LYS A 53 -15.39 -1.31 -19.60
C LYS A 53 -13.99 -0.83 -19.17
N LEU A 54 -13.11 -0.51 -20.12
CA LEU A 54 -11.73 -0.10 -19.82
C LEU A 54 -11.66 1.28 -19.14
N PRO A 55 -12.38 2.32 -19.61
CA PRO A 55 -12.37 3.61 -18.94
C PRO A 55 -13.03 3.57 -17.55
N VAL A 56 -14.09 2.77 -17.40
CA VAL A 56 -14.75 2.52 -16.10
C VAL A 56 -13.78 1.85 -15.12
N TRP A 57 -12.97 0.90 -15.59
CA TRP A 57 -11.94 0.28 -14.77
C TRP A 57 -10.96 1.29 -14.17
N LEU A 58 -10.44 2.20 -14.99
CA LEU A 58 -9.49 3.24 -14.59
C LEU A 58 -10.08 4.15 -13.50
N ILE A 59 -11.35 4.56 -13.66
CA ILE A 59 -12.05 5.43 -12.71
C ILE A 59 -12.25 4.71 -11.37
N VAL A 60 -12.78 3.48 -11.38
CA VAL A 60 -13.04 2.71 -10.15
C VAL A 60 -11.74 2.41 -9.42
N ASN A 61 -10.68 2.07 -10.17
CA ASN A 61 -9.36 1.78 -9.61
C ASN A 61 -8.73 3.03 -8.93
N ALA A 62 -9.01 4.23 -9.43
CA ALA A 62 -8.54 5.47 -8.80
C ALA A 62 -9.37 5.85 -7.56
N CYS A 63 -10.69 5.73 -7.63
CA CYS A 63 -11.59 6.25 -6.60
C CYS A 63 -11.71 5.36 -5.36
N ILE A 64 -11.93 4.05 -5.55
CA ILE A 64 -12.29 3.15 -4.44
C ILE A 64 -11.17 3.02 -3.40
N PRO A 65 -9.89 2.77 -3.78
CA PRO A 65 -8.81 2.66 -2.80
C PRO A 65 -8.55 3.99 -2.07
N THR A 66 -8.65 5.11 -2.79
CA THR A 66 -8.49 6.45 -2.24
C THR A 66 -9.57 6.75 -1.20
N PHE A 67 -10.82 6.41 -1.52
CA PHE A 67 -11.95 6.61 -0.63
C PHE A 67 -11.85 5.75 0.64
N LEU A 68 -11.55 4.46 0.50
CA LEU A 68 -11.39 3.53 1.63
C LEU A 68 -10.20 3.91 2.55
N SER A 69 -9.10 4.37 1.96
CA SER A 69 -7.94 4.86 2.70
C SER A 69 -8.26 6.15 3.44
N GLY A 70 -8.97 7.08 2.79
CA GLY A 70 -9.47 8.32 3.39
C GLY A 70 -10.39 8.05 4.58
N LEU A 71 -11.33 7.12 4.44
CA LEU A 71 -12.21 6.68 5.54
C LEU A 71 -11.39 6.15 6.71
N SER A 72 -10.42 5.27 6.46
CA SER A 72 -9.54 4.72 7.51
C SER A 72 -8.80 5.82 8.28
N PHE A 73 -8.34 6.87 7.59
CA PHE A 73 -7.66 8.00 8.20
C PHE A 73 -8.61 8.84 9.06
N ILE A 74 -9.82 9.12 8.57
CA ILE A 74 -10.86 9.86 9.30
C ILE A 74 -11.26 9.10 10.57
N PHE A 75 -11.53 7.80 10.46
CA PHE A 75 -11.88 6.95 11.61
C PHE A 75 -10.76 6.92 12.67
N LYS A 76 -9.50 6.83 12.23
CA LYS A 76 -8.34 6.83 13.13
C LYS A 76 -8.21 8.16 13.89
N ASN A 77 -8.42 9.30 13.22
CA ASN A 77 -8.32 10.62 13.85
C ASN A 77 -9.52 10.91 14.75
N TYR A 78 -10.73 10.53 14.34
CA TYR A 78 -11.94 10.68 15.14
C TYR A 78 -11.86 9.88 16.45
N THR A 79 -11.31 8.67 16.40
CA THR A 79 -11.15 7.83 17.59
C THR A 79 -10.04 8.33 18.52
N LYS A 80 -8.96 8.92 17.99
CA LYS A 80 -7.88 9.53 18.80
C LYS A 80 -8.37 10.68 19.69
N GLY A 81 -9.37 11.45 19.24
CA GLY A 81 -9.93 12.56 20.02
C GLY A 81 -10.83 12.12 21.19
N LYS A 82 -11.31 10.86 21.21
CA LYS A 82 -12.23 10.36 22.23
C LYS A 82 -11.46 9.49 23.23
N ASN A 83 -11.25 10.01 24.43
CA ASN A 83 -10.42 9.46 25.51
C ASN A 83 -10.95 8.14 26.16
N ARG A 84 -11.41 7.17 25.35
CA ARG A 84 -12.01 5.92 25.82
C ARG A 84 -11.12 4.72 25.47
N LYS A 85 -10.33 4.26 26.44
CA LYS A 85 -9.52 3.02 26.38
C LYS A 85 -10.32 1.79 25.90
N LYS A 86 -11.65 1.77 26.11
CA LYS A 86 -12.56 0.68 25.67
C LYS A 86 -12.93 0.74 24.17
N SER A 87 -12.76 1.88 23.50
CA SER A 87 -13.09 2.07 22.07
C SER A 87 -11.92 1.78 21.12
N ARG A 88 -10.70 1.64 21.66
CA ARG A 88 -9.48 1.51 20.87
C ARG A 88 -9.39 0.15 20.16
N SER A 89 -9.75 -0.95 20.82
CA SER A 89 -9.74 -2.28 20.17
C SER A 89 -10.77 -2.39 19.05
N SER A 90 -11.95 -1.77 19.21
CA SER A 90 -12.99 -1.78 18.18
C SER A 90 -12.55 -1.00 16.93
N ALA A 91 -11.97 0.19 17.10
CA ALA A 91 -11.47 0.98 15.97
C ALA A 91 -10.28 0.32 15.26
N GLU A 92 -9.38 -0.33 16.00
CA GLU A 92 -8.26 -1.09 15.41
C GLU A 92 -8.77 -2.28 14.58
N ASN A 93 -9.80 -2.99 15.05
CA ASN A 93 -10.43 -4.07 14.29
C ASN A 93 -11.12 -3.55 13.01
N VAL A 94 -11.85 -2.42 13.10
CA VAL A 94 -12.50 -1.79 11.94
C VAL A 94 -11.46 -1.37 10.89
N ILE A 95 -10.38 -0.70 11.30
CA ILE A 95 -9.31 -0.29 10.38
C ILE A 95 -8.65 -1.52 9.74
N ARG A 96 -8.44 -2.60 10.50
CA ARG A 96 -7.89 -3.85 9.97
C ARG A 96 -8.82 -4.47 8.93
N ILE A 97 -10.12 -4.54 9.20
CA ILE A 97 -11.12 -5.06 8.25
C ILE A 97 -11.14 -4.21 6.98
N ILE A 98 -11.21 -2.88 7.09
CA ILE A 98 -11.19 -1.98 5.93
C ILE A 98 -9.92 -2.20 5.10
N SER A 99 -8.75 -2.35 5.76
CA SER A 99 -7.47 -2.57 5.06
C SER A 99 -7.46 -3.90 4.30
N ILE A 100 -7.92 -5.00 4.92
CA ILE A 100 -8.00 -6.31 4.27
C ILE A 100 -8.99 -6.29 3.10
N THR A 101 -10.18 -5.71 3.31
CA THR A 101 -11.19 -5.59 2.25
C THR A 101 -10.68 -4.74 1.10
N SER A 102 -9.97 -3.65 1.37
CA SER A 102 -9.36 -2.79 0.34
C SER A 102 -8.32 -3.55 -0.48
N PHE A 103 -7.49 -4.36 0.18
CA PHE A 103 -6.48 -5.18 -0.49
C PHE A 103 -7.11 -6.25 -1.39
N LEU A 104 -8.09 -7.00 -0.87
CA LEU A 104 -8.80 -8.03 -1.64
C LEU A 104 -9.54 -7.45 -2.84
N PHE A 105 -10.22 -6.31 -2.65
CA PHE A 105 -10.88 -5.59 -3.71
C PHE A 105 -9.87 -5.16 -4.79
N ASN A 106 -8.76 -4.52 -4.40
CA ASN A 106 -7.75 -4.06 -5.34
C ASN A 106 -7.12 -5.23 -6.11
N PHE A 107 -6.80 -6.33 -5.42
CA PHE A 107 -6.27 -7.54 -6.05
C PHE A 107 -7.22 -8.12 -7.11
N ALA A 108 -8.49 -8.32 -6.76
CA ALA A 108 -9.49 -8.80 -7.71
C ALA A 108 -9.68 -7.82 -8.88
N TRP A 109 -9.67 -6.52 -8.60
CA TRP A 109 -9.85 -5.48 -9.60
C TRP A 109 -8.68 -5.38 -10.58
N VAL A 110 -7.44 -5.58 -10.11
CA VAL A 110 -6.23 -5.65 -10.96
C VAL A 110 -6.29 -6.85 -11.89
N ILE A 111 -6.77 -8.01 -11.43
CA ILE A 111 -6.95 -9.20 -12.28
C ILE A 111 -7.97 -8.92 -13.40
N VAL A 112 -9.12 -8.35 -13.04
CA VAL A 112 -10.17 -7.99 -14.01
C VAL A 112 -9.65 -6.96 -15.01
N GLY A 113 -8.91 -5.95 -14.56
CA GLY A 113 -8.26 -4.96 -15.42
C GLY A 113 -7.25 -5.58 -16.37
N SER A 114 -6.42 -6.49 -15.86
CA SER A 114 -5.43 -7.23 -16.66
C SER A 114 -6.11 -8.02 -17.77
N TYR A 115 -7.23 -8.70 -17.47
CA TYR A 115 -8.03 -9.38 -18.47
C TYR A 115 -8.54 -8.41 -19.54
N TRP A 116 -9.15 -7.28 -19.16
CA TRP A 116 -9.65 -6.30 -20.12
C TRP A 116 -8.55 -5.73 -21.01
N VAL A 117 -7.42 -5.29 -20.44
CA VAL A 117 -6.27 -4.77 -21.20
C VAL A 117 -5.75 -5.83 -22.18
N SER A 118 -5.61 -7.08 -21.74
CA SER A 118 -5.14 -8.19 -22.60
C SER A 118 -6.04 -8.42 -23.81
N THR A 119 -7.36 -8.32 -23.61
CA THR A 119 -8.33 -8.48 -24.70
C THR A 119 -8.28 -7.33 -25.71
N VAL A 120 -8.05 -6.10 -25.27
CA VAL A 120 -7.88 -4.94 -26.18
C VAL A 120 -6.59 -5.10 -26.98
N TRP A 121 -5.49 -5.37 -26.28
CA TRP A 121 -4.16 -5.49 -26.89
C TRP A 121 -4.14 -6.53 -28.02
N SER A 122 -4.76 -7.68 -27.78
CA SER A 122 -4.86 -8.74 -28.79
C SER A 122 -5.64 -8.27 -30.03
N ARG A 123 -6.76 -7.56 -29.85
CA ARG A 123 -7.56 -7.05 -30.99
C ARG A 123 -6.80 -6.00 -31.79
N VAL A 124 -6.10 -5.07 -31.13
CA VAL A 124 -5.32 -4.02 -31.82
C VAL A 124 -4.18 -4.62 -32.64
N LYS A 125 -3.54 -5.71 -32.17
CA LYS A 125 -2.39 -6.32 -32.83
C LYS A 125 -2.77 -7.23 -34.00
N TYR A 126 -3.91 -7.93 -33.91
CA TYR A 126 -4.28 -8.97 -34.89
C TYR A 126 -5.41 -8.57 -35.83
N ASP A 127 -6.36 -7.72 -35.41
CA ASP A 127 -7.44 -7.23 -36.27
C ASP A 127 -7.13 -5.78 -36.70
N SER A 128 -7.02 -5.55 -38.01
CA SER A 128 -6.95 -4.20 -38.59
C SER A 128 -8.27 -3.48 -38.36
N CYS A 129 -8.41 -2.88 -37.19
CA CYS A 129 -9.68 -2.40 -36.66
C CYS A 129 -9.80 -0.88 -36.88
N ASN A 130 -10.60 -0.49 -37.88
CA ASN A 130 -10.84 0.92 -38.22
C ASN A 130 -11.69 1.67 -37.16
N THR A 131 -12.30 0.95 -36.21
CA THR A 131 -13.13 1.49 -35.10
C THR A 131 -12.51 1.24 -33.72
N CYS A 132 -11.24 0.88 -33.66
CA CYS A 132 -10.59 0.61 -32.38
C CYS A 132 -10.23 1.87 -31.63
N CYS A 133 -10.18 1.72 -30.31
CA CYS A 133 -9.71 2.75 -29.37
C CYS A 133 -8.36 3.32 -29.79
N SER A 134 -8.13 4.60 -29.47
CA SER A 134 -6.80 5.21 -29.64
C SER A 134 -5.70 4.37 -28.97
N GLY A 135 -4.54 4.23 -29.64
CA GLY A 135 -3.40 3.49 -29.09
C GLY A 135 -2.95 4.03 -27.72
N ILE A 136 -3.04 5.35 -27.53
CA ILE A 136 -2.69 6.04 -26.29
C ILE A 136 -3.45 5.48 -25.08
N LEU A 137 -4.76 5.22 -25.21
CA LEU A 137 -5.54 4.66 -24.10
C LEU A 137 -5.06 3.26 -23.73
N THR A 138 -4.76 2.44 -24.74
CA THR A 138 -4.34 1.05 -24.54
C THR A 138 -2.95 0.99 -23.90
N ASP A 139 -2.01 1.80 -24.39
CA ASP A 139 -0.65 1.90 -23.85
C ASP A 139 -0.66 2.45 -22.41
N PHE A 140 -1.51 3.44 -22.15
CA PHE A 140 -1.70 3.99 -20.82
C PHE A 140 -2.30 2.96 -19.86
N ALA A 141 -3.36 2.26 -20.27
CA ALA A 141 -3.99 1.23 -19.44
C ALA A 141 -3.03 0.06 -19.15
N LEU A 142 -2.23 -0.35 -20.13
CA LEU A 142 -1.19 -1.37 -19.96
C LEU A 142 -0.13 -0.92 -18.94
N SER A 143 0.35 0.32 -19.08
CA SER A 143 1.32 0.91 -18.15
C SER A 143 0.77 0.94 -16.71
N MET A 144 -0.52 1.29 -16.55
CA MET A 144 -1.17 1.31 -15.24
C MET A 144 -1.33 -0.09 -14.65
N VAL A 145 -1.71 -1.09 -15.43
CA VAL A 145 -1.78 -2.49 -14.97
C VAL A 145 -0.40 -2.96 -14.48
N ILE A 146 0.65 -2.71 -15.25
CA ILE A 146 2.03 -3.09 -14.86
C ILE A 146 2.42 -2.41 -13.54
N MET A 147 2.16 -1.11 -13.41
CA MET A 147 2.44 -0.36 -12.18
C MET A 147 1.65 -0.89 -10.97
N ASP A 148 0.37 -1.24 -11.15
CA ASP A 148 -0.45 -1.79 -10.07
C ASP A 148 0.06 -3.18 -9.63
N TRP A 149 0.50 -4.03 -10.57
CA TRP A 149 1.16 -5.31 -10.26
C TRP A 149 2.49 -5.14 -9.50
N LEU A 150 3.34 -4.21 -9.94
CA LEU A 150 4.60 -3.91 -9.25
C LEU A 150 4.33 -3.47 -7.81
N TRP A 151 3.35 -2.60 -7.61
CA TRP A 151 2.93 -2.18 -6.27
C TRP A 151 2.45 -3.35 -5.40
N LEU A 152 1.62 -4.26 -5.95
CA LEU A 152 1.18 -5.44 -5.22
C LEU A 152 2.34 -6.35 -4.81
N ILE A 153 3.32 -6.55 -5.69
CA ILE A 153 4.54 -7.34 -5.38
C ILE A 153 5.32 -6.68 -4.25
N VAL A 154 5.55 -5.36 -4.31
CA VAL A 154 6.24 -4.61 -3.26
C VAL A 154 5.50 -4.74 -1.93
N PHE A 155 4.18 -4.57 -1.92
CA PHE A 155 3.37 -4.76 -0.71
C PHE A 155 3.50 -6.18 -0.14
N PHE A 156 3.48 -7.20 -0.99
CA PHE A 156 3.62 -8.59 -0.56
C PHE A 156 5.00 -8.86 0.08
N VAL A 157 6.07 -8.36 -0.52
CA VAL A 157 7.43 -8.44 0.03
C VAL A 157 7.53 -7.72 1.38
N LEU A 158 6.93 -6.54 1.51
CA LEU A 158 6.89 -5.80 2.77
C LEU A 158 6.15 -6.60 3.86
N ILE A 159 5.02 -7.23 3.54
CA ILE A 159 4.28 -8.08 4.49
C ILE A 159 5.15 -9.25 4.94
N ILE A 160 5.77 -9.99 4.01
CA ILE A 160 6.65 -11.13 4.34
C ILE A 160 7.82 -10.68 5.23
N SER A 161 8.48 -9.57 4.88
CA SER A 161 9.59 -9.04 5.66
C SER A 161 9.16 -8.67 7.08
N SER A 162 7.96 -8.09 7.25
CA SER A 162 7.42 -7.76 8.57
C SER A 162 7.11 -9.01 9.40
N MET A 163 6.60 -10.07 8.77
CA MET A 163 6.36 -11.36 9.44
C MET A 163 7.65 -12.02 9.87
N PHE A 164 8.69 -11.97 9.04
CA PHE A 164 10.01 -12.51 9.37
C PHE A 164 10.63 -11.77 10.57
N VAL A 165 10.53 -10.44 10.60
CA VAL A 165 10.98 -9.63 11.74
C VAL A 165 10.17 -9.96 13.01
N ALA A 166 8.85 -10.11 12.90
CA ALA A 166 7.99 -10.49 14.03
C ALA A 166 8.29 -11.90 14.58
N ALA A 167 8.58 -12.86 13.70
CA ALA A 167 8.99 -14.21 14.09
C ALA A 167 10.32 -14.19 14.88
N ASN A 168 11.34 -13.51 14.34
CA ASN A 168 12.66 -13.43 14.98
C ASN A 168 12.63 -12.68 16.32
N SER A 169 11.85 -11.60 16.43
CA SER A 169 11.70 -10.85 17.68
C SER A 169 11.02 -11.67 18.79
N SER A 170 10.10 -12.57 18.43
CA SER A 170 9.45 -13.47 19.38
C SER A 170 10.42 -14.51 19.95
N THR A 171 11.37 -14.98 19.14
CA THR A 171 12.44 -15.90 19.58
C THR A 171 13.39 -15.24 20.58
N THR A 172 13.75 -13.97 20.36
CA THR A 172 14.63 -13.22 21.28
C THR A 172 13.98 -12.98 22.65
N ILE A 173 12.66 -12.75 22.70
CA ILE A 173 11.94 -12.55 23.97
C ILE A 173 11.86 -13.86 24.77
N GLY A 174 11.67 -15.01 24.09
CA GLY A 174 11.66 -16.33 24.71
C GLY A 174 12.99 -16.65 25.43
N GLN A 175 14.12 -16.46 24.75
CA GLN A 175 15.44 -16.71 25.37
C GLN A 175 15.73 -15.80 26.56
N ASN A 176 15.28 -14.54 26.53
CA ASN A 176 15.53 -13.60 27.62
C ASN A 176 14.73 -13.99 28.89
N GLN A 177 13.52 -14.53 28.76
CA GLN A 177 12.76 -15.01 29.92
C GLN A 177 13.40 -16.23 30.58
N ASP A 178 13.92 -17.18 29.81
CA ASP A 178 14.57 -18.38 30.36
C ASP A 178 15.85 -18.03 31.11
N SER A 179 16.65 -17.08 30.59
CA SER A 179 17.84 -16.60 31.30
C SER A 179 17.52 -15.86 32.61
N VAL A 180 16.42 -15.10 32.67
CA VAL A 180 16.01 -14.41 33.91
C VAL A 180 15.48 -15.42 34.93
N PHE A 181 14.82 -16.50 34.48
CA PHE A 181 14.35 -17.56 35.37
C PHE A 181 15.52 -18.35 35.98
N PHE A 182 16.54 -18.67 35.19
CA PHE A 182 17.76 -19.33 35.68
C PHE A 182 18.51 -18.49 36.73
N ILE A 183 18.70 -17.18 36.50
CA ILE A 183 19.35 -16.29 37.46
C ILE A 183 18.55 -16.20 38.79
N LYS A 184 17.22 -16.35 38.73
CA LYS A 184 16.38 -16.29 39.94
C LYS A 184 16.46 -17.56 40.79
N ILE A 185 16.63 -18.73 40.17
CA ILE A 185 16.77 -20.01 40.88
C ILE A 185 18.12 -20.07 41.61
N GLU A 186 19.19 -19.53 41.01
CA GLU A 186 20.53 -19.60 41.59
C GLU A 186 20.68 -18.73 42.86
N ARG A 187 19.93 -17.63 42.98
CA ARG A 187 19.92 -16.82 44.22
C ARG A 187 19.21 -17.47 45.41
N THR A 188 18.39 -18.49 45.20
CA THR A 188 17.66 -19.16 46.29
C THR A 188 18.40 -20.35 46.91
N GLN A 189 19.58 -20.69 46.40
CA GLN A 189 20.38 -21.85 46.83
C GLN A 189 21.65 -21.49 47.62
N VAL A 190 21.80 -20.24 48.06
CA VAL A 190 22.90 -19.85 48.96
C VAL A 190 22.36 -19.83 50.40
N PRO A 191 22.70 -20.82 51.25
CA PRO A 191 22.33 -20.86 52.67
C PRO A 191 23.09 -19.84 53.53
#